data_AF-A0AAJ4W8T0-F1
#
_entry.id   AF-A0AAJ4W8T0-F1
#
_cell.length_a   1.000
_cell.length_b   1.000
_cell.length_c   1.000
_cell.angle_alpha   90.00
_cell.angle_beta   90.00
_cell.angle_gamma   90.00
#
_symmetry.space_group_name_H-M   'P 1'
#
loop_
_entity.id
_entity.type
_entity.pdbx_description
1 polymer ?
#
loop_
_entity_poly.entity_id
_entity_poly.type
_entity_poly.pdbx_seq_one_letter_code
_entity_poly.pdbx_strand_id
1 'polypeptide(L)'
;MAALHLRLNQPCYMSLARVIHKGENMSVTHAKTTKKTVSVTLDPDLYQRARDMGINLSALLTQAVEQQLQAASRAQWQRDNQQAMEELNRITERCGLLSDEYRAF
;
A
#
# COMPACT_ATOMS: atom_id res chain seq x y z
N MET A 1 -24.27 -20.70 -5.77
CA MET A 1 -24.47 -19.32 -6.27
C MET A 1 -25.50 -18.52 -5.45
N ALA A 2 -26.60 -19.10 -4.97
CA ALA A 2 -27.57 -18.38 -4.12
C ALA A 2 -27.09 -18.06 -2.68
N ALA A 3 -26.22 -18.89 -2.09
CA ALA A 3 -25.72 -18.70 -0.72
C ALA A 3 -24.79 -17.47 -0.56
N LEU A 4 -24.01 -17.14 -1.61
CA LEU A 4 -23.06 -16.03 -1.60
C LEU A 4 -23.76 -14.67 -1.54
N HIS A 5 -24.92 -14.56 -2.20
CA HIS A 5 -25.73 -13.35 -2.25
C HIS A 5 -26.42 -13.05 -0.90
N LEU A 6 -26.65 -14.07 -0.06
CA LEU A 6 -27.29 -13.91 1.25
C LEU A 6 -26.31 -13.51 2.37
N ARG A 7 -25.01 -13.85 2.27
CA ARG A 7 -24.02 -13.53 3.31
C ARG A 7 -23.41 -12.14 3.15
N LEU A 8 -23.24 -11.68 1.90
CA LEU A 8 -22.84 -10.29 1.58
C LEU A 8 -23.93 -9.25 1.93
N ASN A 9 -25.19 -9.68 2.02
CA ASN A 9 -26.33 -8.83 2.38
C ASN A 9 -26.72 -8.92 3.87
N GLN A 10 -25.90 -9.59 4.70
CA GLN A 10 -26.09 -9.62 6.16
C GLN A 10 -25.68 -8.26 6.76
N PRO A 11 -26.40 -7.76 7.78
CA PRO A 11 -26.12 -6.45 8.40
C PRO A 11 -24.70 -6.36 8.98
N CYS A 12 -24.05 -7.50 9.29
CA CYS A 12 -22.68 -7.55 9.78
C CYS A 12 -21.61 -7.24 8.72
N TYR A 13 -21.88 -7.43 7.42
CA TYR A 13 -20.90 -7.23 6.34
C TYR A 13 -21.08 -5.92 5.56
N MET A 14 -22.16 -5.18 5.82
CA MET A 14 -22.52 -3.93 5.13
C MET A 14 -21.54 -2.75 5.34
N SER A 15 -20.54 -2.87 6.23
CA SER A 15 -19.53 -1.83 6.48
C SER A 15 -18.21 -2.01 5.69
N LEU A 16 -18.06 -3.06 4.88
CA LEU A 16 -16.76 -3.45 4.30
C LEU A 16 -16.30 -2.65 3.07
N ALA A 17 -17.20 -1.95 2.38
CA ALA A 17 -16.89 -1.33 1.09
C ALA A 17 -15.95 -0.12 1.15
N ARG A 18 -15.69 0.46 2.33
CA ARG A 18 -14.91 1.70 2.47
C ARG A 18 -13.39 1.48 2.53
N VAL A 19 -12.93 0.30 2.96
CA VAL A 19 -11.49 0.03 3.23
C VAL A 19 -10.71 -0.30 1.96
N ILE A 20 -11.33 -0.98 0.99
CA ILE A 20 -10.65 -1.55 -0.18
C ILE A 20 -10.26 -0.46 -1.20
N HIS A 21 -11.17 0.48 -1.50
CA HIS A 21 -10.96 1.44 -2.60
C HIS A 21 -9.86 2.49 -2.36
N LYS A 22 -9.46 2.78 -1.12
CA LYS A 22 -8.40 3.78 -0.85
C LYS A 22 -6.98 3.19 -0.95
N GLY A 23 -6.85 1.86 -0.96
CA GLY A 23 -5.56 1.16 -1.10
C GLY A 23 -5.08 1.00 -2.55
N GLU A 24 -6.00 0.94 -3.52
CA GLU A 24 -5.69 0.78 -4.96
C GLU A 24 -4.99 2.00 -5.58
N ASN A 25 -5.22 3.20 -5.07
CA ASN A 25 -4.54 4.41 -5.56
C ASN A 25 -3.05 4.49 -5.19
N MET A 26 -2.50 3.47 -4.52
CA MET A 26 -1.08 3.39 -4.16
C MET A 26 -0.20 2.80 -5.29
N SER A 27 -0.78 2.30 -6.39
CA SER A 27 -0.02 2.11 -7.62
C SER A 27 0.06 3.44 -8.35
N VAL A 28 1.09 4.24 -8.05
CA VAL A 28 1.41 5.40 -8.87
C VAL A 28 1.87 4.86 -10.24
N THR A 29 0.93 4.69 -11.16
CA THR A 29 1.26 4.60 -12.58
C THR A 29 1.83 5.96 -12.95
N HIS A 30 3.16 6.07 -12.99
CA HIS A 30 3.83 7.29 -13.42
C HIS A 30 3.55 7.44 -14.93
N ALA A 31 2.43 8.09 -15.26
CA ALA A 31 2.15 8.53 -16.62
C ALA A 31 3.34 9.37 -17.05
N LYS A 32 4.11 8.91 -18.06
CA LYS A 32 5.40 9.47 -18.51
C LYS A 32 5.51 10.97 -18.22
N THR A 33 6.06 11.31 -17.06
CA THR A 33 6.30 12.70 -16.67
C THR A 33 7.68 13.09 -17.19
N THR A 34 7.81 14.34 -17.56
CA THR A 34 9.10 14.96 -17.87
C THR A 34 10.02 14.80 -16.66
N LYS A 35 11.15 14.10 -16.85
CA LYS A 35 12.16 13.94 -15.80
C LYS A 35 12.62 15.32 -15.35
N LYS A 36 12.53 15.60 -14.05
CA LYS A 36 13.04 16.84 -13.47
C LYS A 36 14.42 16.59 -12.89
N THR A 37 15.41 17.35 -13.34
CA THR A 37 16.73 17.36 -12.72
C THR A 37 16.65 18.06 -11.36
N VAL A 38 17.15 17.39 -10.33
CA VAL A 38 17.23 17.92 -8.95
C VAL A 38 18.70 17.94 -8.55
N SER A 39 19.17 19.07 -8.01
CA SER A 39 20.50 19.15 -7.41
C SER A 39 20.44 18.60 -5.98
N VAL A 40 21.36 17.71 -5.64
CA VAL A 40 21.41 17.05 -4.32
C VAL A 40 22.83 17.18 -3.78
N THR A 41 22.95 17.56 -2.52
CA THR A 41 24.24 17.66 -1.83
C THR A 41 24.53 16.33 -1.13
N LEU A 42 25.69 15.74 -1.40
CA LEU A 42 26.17 14.52 -0.77
C LEU A 42 27.57 14.73 -0.20
N ASP A 43 27.93 13.88 0.76
CA ASP A 43 29.30 13.75 1.24
C ASP A 43 30.24 13.41 0.06
N PRO A 44 31.35 14.16 -0.14
CA PRO A 44 32.25 13.95 -1.27
C PRO A 44 32.88 12.54 -1.30
N ASP A 45 33.26 12.00 -0.14
CA ASP A 45 33.89 10.68 -0.05
C ASP A 45 32.88 9.58 -0.35
N LEU A 46 31.63 9.74 0.09
CA LEU A 46 30.52 8.85 -0.26
C LEU A 46 30.22 8.88 -1.76
N TYR A 47 30.19 10.08 -2.37
CA TYR A 47 29.97 10.24 -3.79
C TYR A 47 31.08 9.55 -4.60
N GLN A 48 32.34 9.77 -4.23
CA GLN A 48 33.47 9.16 -4.92
C GLN A 48 33.43 7.63 -4.84
N ARG A 49 33.22 7.07 -3.64
CA ARG A 49 33.06 5.61 -3.45
C ARG A 49 31.92 5.04 -4.28
N ALA A 50 30.77 5.72 -4.34
CA ALA A 50 29.65 5.28 -5.16
C ALA A 50 29.99 5.28 -6.65
N ARG A 51 30.73 6.29 -7.13
CA ARG A 51 31.21 6.37 -8.52
C ARG A 51 32.21 5.28 -8.84
N ASP A 52 33.17 5.02 -7.96
CA ASP A 52 34.20 3.98 -8.13
C ASP A 52 33.57 2.58 -8.21
N MET A 53 32.47 2.37 -7.48
CA MET A 53 31.68 1.14 -7.52
C MET A 53 30.68 1.07 -8.69
N GLY A 54 30.61 2.10 -9.55
CA GLY A 54 29.69 2.14 -10.69
C GLY A 54 28.21 2.29 -10.31
N ILE A 55 27.90 2.80 -9.12
CA ILE A 55 26.52 2.97 -8.66
C ILE A 55 25.84 4.11 -9.43
N ASN A 56 24.67 3.82 -10.00
CA ASN A 56 23.83 4.84 -10.62
C ASN A 56 23.01 5.59 -9.55
N LEU A 57 23.57 6.69 -9.06
CA LEU A 57 22.94 7.52 -8.02
C LEU A 57 21.56 8.04 -8.39
N SER A 58 21.30 8.34 -9.67
CA SER A 58 19.97 8.80 -10.10
C SER A 58 18.94 7.69 -9.93
N ALA A 59 19.26 6.47 -10.36
CA ALA A 59 18.34 5.33 -10.23
C ALA A 59 18.13 4.97 -8.75
N LEU A 60 19.21 4.96 -7.96
CA LEU A 60 19.15 4.71 -6.52
C LEU A 60 18.27 5.74 -5.80
N LEU A 61 18.45 7.02 -6.09
CA LEU A 61 17.66 8.09 -5.50
C LEU A 61 16.18 7.95 -5.85
N THR A 62 15.86 7.69 -7.13
CA THR A 62 14.48 7.45 -7.56
C THR A 62 13.85 6.31 -6.77
N GLN A 63 14.52 5.16 -6.69
CA GLN A 63 14.03 3.99 -5.97
C GLN A 63 13.84 4.30 -4.46
N ALA A 64 14.82 4.95 -3.83
CA ALA A 64 14.76 5.27 -2.41
C ALA A 64 13.59 6.21 -2.10
N VAL A 65 13.36 7.23 -2.95
CA VAL A 65 12.25 8.16 -2.82
C VAL A 65 10.91 7.44 -3.00
N GLU A 66 10.77 6.60 -4.02
CA GLU A 66 9.55 5.81 -4.24
C GLU A 66 9.22 4.92 -3.05
N GLN A 67 10.22 4.20 -2.52
CA GLN A 67 10.05 3.36 -1.34
C GLN A 67 9.63 4.17 -0.11
N GLN A 68 10.23 5.34 0.10
CA GLN A 68 9.91 6.21 1.23
C GLN A 68 8.49 6.79 1.12
N LEU A 69 8.06 7.18 -0.09
CA LEU A 69 6.71 7.66 -0.36
C LEU A 69 5.67 6.56 -0.17
N GLN A 70 5.95 5.34 -0.64
CA GLN A 70 5.08 4.19 -0.41
C GLN A 70 4.97 3.85 1.07
N ALA A 71 6.08 3.87 1.82
CA ALA A 71 6.07 3.66 3.26
C ALA A 71 5.23 4.73 3.99
N ALA A 72 5.42 6.01 3.65
CA ALA A 72 4.65 7.12 4.22
C ALA A 72 3.16 7.01 3.89
N SER A 73 2.83 6.66 2.64
CA SER A 73 1.44 6.45 2.20
C SER A 73 0.78 5.29 2.95
N ARG A 74 1.46 4.15 3.11
CA ARG A 74 0.98 3.02 3.93
C ARG A 74 0.75 3.42 5.37
N ALA A 75 1.69 4.13 5.98
CA ALA A 75 1.56 4.59 7.37
C ALA A 75 0.41 5.58 7.55
N GLN A 76 0.18 6.48 6.58
CA GLN A 76 -0.98 7.38 6.60
C GLN A 76 -2.28 6.59 6.43
N TRP A 77 -2.32 5.64 5.49
CA TRP A 77 -3.50 4.81 5.28
C TRP A 77 -3.86 3.99 6.52
N GLN A 78 -2.89 3.39 7.20
CA GLN A 78 -3.12 2.65 8.44
C GLN A 78 -3.74 3.54 9.52
N ARG A 79 -3.23 4.77 9.68
CA ARG A 79 -3.81 5.74 10.63
C ARG A 79 -5.24 6.13 10.25
N ASP A 80 -5.49 6.44 8.98
CA ASP A 80 -6.81 6.84 8.48
C ASP A 80 -7.84 5.70 8.63
N ASN A 81 -7.41 4.45 8.50
CA ASN A 81 -8.30 3.29 8.45
C ASN A 81 -8.31 2.48 9.75
N GLN A 82 -7.61 2.91 10.80
CA GLN A 82 -7.49 2.15 12.05
C GLN A 82 -8.85 1.76 12.63
N GLN A 83 -9.78 2.72 12.74
CA GLN A 83 -11.13 2.45 13.25
C GLN A 83 -11.92 1.48 12.35
N ALA A 84 -11.75 1.60 11.03
CA ALA A 84 -12.39 0.69 10.10
C ALA A 84 -11.81 -0.73 10.25
N MET A 85 -10.49 -0.87 10.38
CA MET A 85 -9.83 -2.16 10.61
C MET A 85 -10.24 -2.79 11.95
N GLU A 86 -10.37 -2.00 13.01
CA GLU A 86 -10.86 -2.48 14.31
C GLU A 86 -12.31 -3.00 14.20
N GLU A 87 -13.18 -2.30 13.48
CA GLU A 87 -14.55 -2.78 13.26
C GLU A 87 -14.57 -4.05 12.39
N LEU A 88 -13.71 -4.14 11.36
CA LEU A 88 -13.55 -5.36 10.58
C LEU A 88 -13.09 -6.55 11.43
N ASN A 89 -12.14 -6.33 12.35
CA ASN A 89 -11.68 -7.37 13.26
C ASN A 89 -12.84 -7.85 14.15
N ARG A 90 -13.64 -6.93 14.72
CA ARG A 90 -14.83 -7.28 15.52
C ARG A 90 -15.89 -8.03 14.73
N ILE A 91 -16.10 -7.67 13.47
CA ILE A 91 -17.03 -8.40 12.58
C ILE A 91 -16.50 -9.80 12.33
N THR A 92 -15.20 -9.94 12.06
CA THR A 92 -14.53 -11.22 11.81
C THR A 92 -14.59 -12.15 13.01
N GLU A 93 -14.37 -11.64 14.22
CA GLU A 93 -14.53 -12.40 15.47
C GLU A 93 -15.97 -12.91 15.67
N ARG A 94 -16.96 -12.10 15.30
CA ARG A 94 -18.39 -12.46 15.45
C ARG A 94 -18.90 -13.38 14.35
N CYS A 95 -18.38 -13.26 13.14
CA CYS A 95 -18.99 -13.87 11.94
C CYS A 95 -18.09 -14.88 11.20
N GLY A 96 -16.83 -15.04 11.60
CA GLY A 96 -15.82 -15.84 10.90
C GLY A 96 -15.20 -15.09 9.71
N LEU A 97 -14.24 -15.72 9.02
CA LEU A 97 -13.69 -15.15 7.79
C LEU A 97 -14.66 -15.42 6.63
N LEU A 98 -14.85 -14.44 5.75
CA LEU A 98 -15.61 -14.65 4.51
C LEU A 98 -15.01 -15.75 3.64
N SER A 99 -13.68 -15.89 3.66
CA SER A 99 -12.96 -16.88 2.86
C SER A 99 -13.08 -18.30 3.40
N ASP A 100 -13.65 -18.49 4.60
CA ASP A 100 -13.76 -19.82 5.20
C ASP A 100 -14.64 -20.75 4.36
N GLU A 101 -15.60 -20.22 3.59
CA GLU A 101 -16.42 -21.00 2.65
C GLU A 101 -15.68 -21.43 1.37
N TYR A 102 -14.52 -20.82 1.10
CA TYR A 102 -13.75 -21.02 -0.13
C TYR A 102 -12.41 -21.71 0.10
N ARG A 103 -12.07 -22.00 1.36
CA ARG A 103 -10.88 -22.77 1.69
C ARG A 103 -11.14 -24.25 1.37
N ALA A 104 -10.85 -24.64 0.12
CA ALA A 104 -10.63 -26.04 -0.21
C ALA A 104 -9.29 -26.48 0.43
N PHE A 105 -9.30 -27.63 1.10
CA PHE A 105 -8.10 -28.26 1.67
C PHE A 105 -7.31 -29.01 0.61
#